data_AF-F8DPW4-F1
#
_entry.id   AF-F8DPW4-F1
#
_cell.length_a   1.000
_cell.length_b   1.000
_cell.length_c   1.000
_cell.angle_alpha   90.00
_cell.angle_beta   90.00
_cell.angle_gamma   90.00
#
_symmetry.space_group_name_H-M   'P 1'
#
loop_
_entity.id
_entity.type
_entity.pdbx_description
1 polymer ?
#
loop_
_entity_poly.entity_id
_entity_poly.type
_entity_poly.pdbx_seq_one_letter_code
_entity_poly.pdbx_strand_id
1 'polypeptide(L)' 'MKIKAIMIMTPKLRKDLNAAFLGCKRINPIKRTRKRQIAKAKHMMAWHDHTSYEWSQWWHSKARKPKRWKNDERRKESIR' A
#
# COMPACT_ATOMS: atom_id res chain seq x y z
N MET A 1 56.43 11.92 -17.97
CA MET A 1 55.02 11.64 -18.34
C MET A 1 54.11 12.14 -17.22
N LYS A 2 53.28 13.17 -17.46
CA LYS A 2 52.31 13.65 -16.46
C LYS A 2 51.14 12.68 -16.46
N ILE A 3 51.17 11.69 -15.58
CA ILE A 3 50.03 10.81 -15.32
C ILE A 3 48.95 11.70 -14.68
N LYS A 4 48.14 12.36 -15.52
CA LYS A 4 46.88 12.93 -15.09
C LYS A 4 46.00 11.72 -14.79
N ALA A 5 46.09 11.24 -13.55
CA ALA A 5 45.11 10.35 -12.97
C ALA A 5 43.79 11.13 -12.98
N ILE A 6 43.11 11.11 -14.14
CA ILE A 6 41.70 11.40 -14.24
C ILE A 6 41.10 10.29 -13.40
N MET A 7 40.96 10.55 -12.09
CA MET A 7 40.18 9.71 -11.21
C MET A 7 38.81 9.66 -11.85
N ILE A 8 38.53 8.57 -12.57
CA ILE A 8 37.19 8.26 -13.04
C ILE A 8 36.42 8.04 -11.74
N MET A 9 35.81 9.11 -11.25
CA MET A 9 34.98 9.14 -10.06
C MET A 9 33.78 8.25 -10.37
N THR A 10 33.95 6.95 -10.10
CA THR A 10 32.86 6.01 -10.31
C THR A 10 31.66 6.50 -9.48
N PRO A 11 30.43 6.39 -9.98
CA PRO A 11 29.25 6.88 -9.26
C PRO A 11 29.07 6.23 -7.88
N LYS A 12 29.77 5.12 -7.63
CA LYS A 12 29.89 4.48 -6.31
C LYS A 12 30.79 5.30 -5.38
N LEU A 13 32.01 5.62 -5.81
CA LEU A 13 32.96 6.44 -5.05
C LEU A 13 32.37 7.80 -4.67
N ARG A 14 31.68 8.46 -5.61
CA ARG A 14 31.00 9.75 -5.35
C ARG A 14 29.92 9.63 -4.28
N LYS A 15 29.14 8.54 -4.27
CA LYS A 15 28.10 8.28 -3.26
C LYS A 15 28.70 7.98 -1.89
N ASP A 16 29.83 7.26 -1.86
CA ASP A 16 30.51 6.91 -0.62
C ASP A 16 31.21 8.13 0.01
N LEU A 17 31.83 8.99 -0.81
CA LEU A 17 32.37 10.28 -0.36
C LEU A 17 31.27 11.22 0.17
N ASN A 18 30.14 11.32 -0.53
CA ASN A 18 29.04 12.19 -0.09
C ASN A 18 28.37 11.68 1.21
N ALA A 19 28.30 10.36 1.38
CA ALA A 19 27.82 9.75 2.62
C ALA A 19 28.78 10.01 3.80
N ALA A 20 30.10 9.94 3.56
CA ALA A 20 31.11 10.29 4.55
C ALA A 20 31.09 11.80 4.90
N PHE A 21 30.96 12.67 3.90
CA PHE A 21 30.91 14.12 4.08
C PHE A 21 29.68 14.58 4.86
N LEU A 22 28.51 14.00 4.59
CA LEU A 22 27.25 14.32 5.29
C LEU A 22 27.11 13.61 6.65
N GLY A 23 28.13 12.86 7.11
CA GLY A 23 28.08 12.07 8.34
C GLY A 23 26.97 10.99 8.36
N CYS A 24 26.38 10.69 7.20
CA CYS A 24 25.22 9.83 7.09
C CYS A 24 25.62 8.43 6.62
N LYS A 25 25.42 7.41 7.47
CA LYS A 25 25.62 6.01 7.03
C LYS A 25 24.69 5.68 5.86
N ARG A 26 25.26 5.11 4.79
CA ARG A 26 24.52 4.62 3.62
C ARG A 26 23.39 3.70 4.09
N ILE A 27 22.16 3.94 3.65
CA ILE A 27 21.01 3.14 4.10
C ILE A 27 21.25 1.67 3.70
N ASN A 28 21.42 0.80 4.69
CA ASN A 28 21.66 -0.63 4.48
C ASN A 28 20.59 -1.24 3.55
N PRO A 29 20.96 -2.14 2.63
CA PRO A 29 20.03 -2.76 1.70
C PRO A 29 18.85 -3.43 2.42
N ILE A 30 19.09 -4.06 3.58
CA ILE A 30 18.07 -4.65 4.45
C ILE A 30 17.03 -3.62 4.92
N LYS A 31 17.46 -2.39 5.25
CA LYS A 31 16.54 -1.32 5.67
C LYS A 31 15.67 -0.85 4.50
N ARG A 32 16.20 -0.85 3.26
CA ARG A 32 15.44 -0.51 2.06
C ARG A 32 14.41 -1.58 1.68
N THR A 33 14.80 -2.86 1.71
CA THR A 33 13.88 -3.98 1.42
C THR A 33 12.74 -4.01 2.41
N ARG A 34 13.02 -3.82 3.72
CA ARG A 34 11.99 -3.74 4.76
C ARG A 34 10.99 -2.60 4.51
N LYS A 35 11.47 -1.41 4.14
CA LYS A 35 10.58 -0.27 3.81
C LYS A 35 9.68 -0.57 2.60
N ARG A 36 10.22 -1.24 1.56
CA ARG A 36 9.43 -1.65 0.39
C ARG A 36 8.37 -2.69 0.72
N GLN A 37 8.70 -3.68 1.56
CA GLN A 37 7.73 -4.68 2.02
C GLN A 37 6.58 -4.04 2.80
N ILE A 38 6.88 -3.11 3.72
CA ILE A 38 5.85 -2.37 4.47
C ILE A 38 4.98 -1.54 3.52
N ALA A 39 5.57 -0.84 2.55
CA ALA A 39 4.81 -0.07 1.57
C ALA A 39 3.89 -0.98 0.72
N LYS A 40 4.38 -2.14 0.29
CA LYS A 40 3.57 -3.13 -0.43
C LYS A 40 2.43 -3.66 0.43
N ALA A 41 2.69 -3.99 1.69
CA ALA A 41 1.66 -4.47 2.62
C ALA A 41 0.56 -3.40 2.85
N LYS A 42 0.94 -2.14 3.07
CA LYS A 42 -0.01 -1.02 3.19
C LYS A 42 -0.86 -0.85 1.94
N HIS A 43 -0.24 -0.94 0.77
CA HIS A 43 -0.95 -0.87 -0.50
C HIS A 43 -1.95 -2.03 -0.63
N MET A 44 -1.55 -3.26 -0.31
CA MET A 44 -2.46 -4.41 -0.34
C MET A 44 -3.64 -4.24 0.63
N MET A 45 -3.40 -3.77 1.86
CA MET A 45 -4.48 -3.49 2.83
C MET A 45 -5.45 -2.43 2.31
N ALA A 46 -4.95 -1.31 1.79
CA ALA A 46 -5.79 -0.26 1.25
C ALA A 46 -6.66 -0.74 0.07
N TRP A 47 -6.12 -1.62 -0.79
CA TRP A 47 -6.91 -2.23 -1.87
C TRP A 47 -8.03 -3.12 -1.35
N HIS A 48 -7.80 -3.87 -0.27
CA HIS A 48 -8.81 -4.71 0.36
C HIS A 48 -9.92 -3.89 1.04
N ASP A 49 -9.59 -2.75 1.66
CA ASP A 49 -10.59 -1.88 2.31
C ASP A 49 -11.51 -1.22 1.27
N HIS A 50 -10.96 -0.76 0.14
CA HIS A 50 -11.75 -0.13 -0.92
C HIS A 50 -12.60 -1.12 -1.74
N THR A 51 -12.13 -2.36 -1.95
CA THR A 51 -12.91 -3.37 -2.68
C THR A 51 -13.99 -4.04 -1.84
N SER A 52 -13.84 -4.11 -0.52
CA SER A 52 -14.80 -4.80 0.35
C SER A 52 -16.03 -3.96 0.68
N TYR A 53 -15.88 -2.65 0.94
CA TYR A 53 -17.01 -1.78 1.28
C TYR A 53 -17.97 -1.63 0.09
N GLU A 54 -17.46 -1.28 -1.09
CA GLU A 54 -18.30 -1.10 -2.28
C GLU A 54 -18.96 -2.42 -2.73
N TRP A 55 -18.23 -3.53 -2.65
CA TRP A 55 -18.78 -4.85 -2.96
C TRP A 55 -19.87 -5.29 -1.98
N SER A 56 -19.68 -5.03 -0.68
CA SER A 56 -20.67 -5.28 0.36
C SER A 56 -21.91 -4.41 0.18
N GLN A 57 -21.73 -3.11 -0.12
CA GLN A 57 -22.84 -2.20 -0.43
C GLN A 57 -23.60 -2.62 -1.68
N TRP A 58 -22.89 -3.00 -2.74
CA TRP A 58 -23.49 -3.52 -3.97
C TRP A 58 -24.28 -4.81 -3.70
N TRP A 59 -23.74 -5.74 -2.91
CA TRP A 59 -24.45 -6.96 -2.50
C TRP A 59 -25.69 -6.66 -1.67
N HIS A 60 -25.61 -5.75 -0.68
CA HIS A 60 -26.78 -5.34 0.10
C HIS A 60 -27.86 -4.67 -0.75
N SER A 61 -27.47 -3.90 -1.77
CA SER A 61 -28.40 -3.27 -2.71
C SER A 61 -29.03 -4.27 -3.69
N LYS A 62 -28.26 -5.22 -4.20
CA LYS A 62 -28.72 -6.23 -5.16
C LYS A 62 -29.42 -7.43 -4.51
N ALA A 63 -29.12 -7.72 -3.24
CA ALA A 63 -29.79 -8.76 -2.48
C ALA A 63 -31.26 -8.38 -2.23
N ARG A 64 -32.16 -8.94 -3.05
CA ARG A 64 -33.58 -8.80 -2.81
C ARG A 64 -33.95 -9.57 -1.54
N LYS A 65 -34.55 -8.89 -0.55
CA LYS A 65 -35.16 -9.55 0.61
C LYS A 65 -36.08 -10.70 0.14
N PRO A 66 -35.98 -11.91 0.72
CA PRO A 66 -36.85 -13.02 0.39
C PRO A 66 -38.33 -12.64 0.50
N LYS A 67 -39.18 -13.18 -0.37
CA LYS A 67 -40.64 -12.89 -0.39
C LYS A 67 -41.29 -13.09 0.99
N ARG A 68 -40.80 -14.08 1.75
CA ARG A 68 -41.23 -14.38 3.12
C ARG A 68 -41.08 -13.19 4.08
N TRP A 69 -39.94 -12.50 4.04
CA TRP A 69 -39.67 -11.37 4.93
C TRP A 69 -40.52 -10.15 4.60
N LYS A 70 -40.78 -9.92 3.30
CA LYS A 70 -41.71 -8.86 2.86
C LYS A 70 -43.15 -9.11 3.31
N ASN A 71 -43.56 -10.39 3.40
CA ASN A 71 -44.89 -10.76 3.89
C ASN A 71 -45.01 -10.58 5.41
N ASP A 72 -43.95 -10.87 6.15
CA ASP A 72 -43.92 -10.69 7.61
C ASP A 72 -43.91 -9.20 8.00
N GLU A 73 -43.16 -8.35 7.27
CA GLU A 73 -43.21 -6.88 7.45
C GLU A 73 -44.62 -6.33 7.18
N ARG A 74 -45.23 -6.72 6.06
CA ARG A 74 -46.59 -6.29 5.70
C ARG A 74 -47.65 -6.75 6.69
N ARG A 75 -47.50 -7.95 7.26
CA ARG A 75 -48.37 -8.45 8.33
C ARG A 75 -48.23 -7.65 9.62
N LYS A 76 -47.00 -7.28 10.00
CA LYS A 76 -46.77 -6.44 11.19
C LYS A 76 -47.33 -5.03 11.03
N GLU A 77 -47.23 -4.47 9.83
CA GLU A 77 -47.76 -3.15 9.49
C GLU A 77 -49.30 -3.12 9.45
N SER A 78 -49.94 -4.25 9.11
CA SER A 78 -51.40 -4.43 9.18
C SER A 78 -51.95 -4.60 10.60
N ILE A 79 -51.09 -4.88 11.59
CA ILE A 79 -51.46 -5.09 12.99
C ILE A 79 -51.22 -3.81 13.82
N ARG A 80 -50.53 -2.82 13.24
CA ARG A 80 -50.25 -1.51 13.85
C ARG A 80 -51.33 -0.51 13.49
#